data_AF-A0A7W2FYC8-F1
#
_entry.id   AF-A0A7W2FYC8-F1
#
_cell.length_a   1.000
_cell.length_b   1.000
_cell.length_c   1.000
_cell.angle_alpha   90.00
_cell.angle_beta   90.00
_cell.angle_gamma   90.00
#
_symmetry.space_group_name_H-M   'P 1'
#
loop_
_entity.id
_entity.type
_entity.pdbx_description
1 polymer ?
#
loop_
_entity_poly.entity_id
_entity_poly.type
_entity_poly.pdbx_seq_one_letter_code
_entity_poly.pdbx_strand_id
1 'polypeptide(L)'
;MKNLFILFIIFLSFTNCKDDHSQKSNPISNSKYVNKVDTVTKLKPQHTESIIKKTDTVEISKNHKINTLKCDLDGDKLKDTIQIVRSTKSGKSGLKIIYGNNKKTDYFGLGSDVLNQGFDEIDWVGIFEVAPKNKIYYSNVNEEGEIISEEEVKESDKIRLKNDGIFIHAEESCGGGIIYLENGRYKWIQRE
;
A
#
# COMPACT_ATOMS: atom_id res chain seq x y z
N MET A 1 -14.77 36.76 -40.30
CA MET A 1 -15.42 37.49 -39.19
C MET A 1 -16.04 36.47 -38.24
N LYS A 2 -15.71 36.61 -36.94
CA LYS A 2 -16.32 35.99 -35.74
C LYS A 2 -16.33 34.45 -35.64
N ASN A 3 -15.28 33.90 -35.03
CA ASN A 3 -15.40 32.69 -34.21
C ASN A 3 -15.33 33.09 -32.73
N LEU A 4 -16.42 32.80 -32.04
CA LEU A 4 -16.74 33.16 -30.67
C LEU A 4 -16.02 32.20 -29.71
N PHE A 5 -14.94 32.65 -29.07
CA PHE A 5 -14.31 31.94 -27.97
C PHE A 5 -15.17 32.10 -26.71
N ILE A 6 -15.83 31.02 -26.29
CA ILE A 6 -16.55 30.96 -25.01
C ILE A 6 -15.54 30.56 -23.93
N LEU A 7 -15.16 31.52 -23.08
CA LEU A 7 -14.37 31.31 -21.88
C LEU A 7 -15.27 30.67 -20.80
N PHE A 8 -15.00 29.44 -20.40
CA PHE A 8 -15.62 28.83 -19.21
C PHE A 8 -14.87 29.32 -17.96
N ILE A 9 -15.43 30.32 -17.26
CA ILE A 9 -14.96 30.74 -15.94
C ILE A 9 -15.58 29.79 -14.91
N ILE A 10 -14.75 28.92 -14.31
CA ILE A 10 -15.15 28.07 -13.19
C ILE A 10 -15.07 28.89 -11.90
N PHE A 11 -16.23 29.17 -11.31
CA PHE A 11 -16.39 29.82 -10.01
C PHE A 11 -16.11 28.79 -8.90
N LEU A 12 -14.97 28.90 -8.21
CA LEU A 12 -14.71 28.15 -6.98
C LEU A 12 -15.32 28.91 -5.79
N SER A 13 -16.48 28.43 -5.32
CA SER A 13 -17.05 28.86 -4.03
C SER A 13 -16.30 28.16 -2.90
N PHE A 14 -15.45 28.92 -2.19
CA PHE A 14 -14.86 28.48 -0.93
C PHE A 14 -15.94 28.48 0.17
N THR A 15 -16.41 27.31 0.57
CA THR A 15 -17.16 27.15 1.82
C THR A 15 -16.16 27.00 2.97
N ASN A 16 -15.85 28.13 3.60
CA ASN A 16 -15.15 28.22 4.87
C ASN A 16 -16.15 27.90 6.00
N CYS A 17 -16.08 26.69 6.56
CA CYS A 17 -16.78 26.35 7.81
C CYS A 17 -15.73 26.26 8.91
N LYS A 18 -15.78 27.23 9.82
CA LYS A 18 -14.86 27.39 10.94
C LYS A 18 -15.68 27.80 12.14
N ASP A 19 -16.05 26.83 12.96
CA ASP A 19 -16.42 26.94 14.37
C ASP A 19 -15.86 25.66 15.02
N ASP A 20 -15.26 25.64 16.20
CA ASP A 20 -15.80 26.26 17.39
C ASP A 20 -14.75 26.46 18.52
N HIS A 21 -15.21 27.20 19.51
CA HIS A 21 -14.56 27.90 20.60
C HIS A 21 -13.56 27.14 21.50
N SER A 22 -12.65 27.94 22.04
CA SER A 22 -11.76 27.65 23.16
C SER A 22 -12.51 27.30 24.45
N GLN A 23 -11.87 26.53 25.35
CA GLN A 23 -11.60 26.99 26.72
C GLN A 23 -10.61 26.10 27.47
N LYS A 24 -9.68 26.77 28.17
CA LYS A 24 -8.70 26.23 29.12
C LYS A 24 -9.38 25.97 30.47
N SER A 25 -8.95 24.93 31.21
CA SER A 25 -8.42 25.04 32.58
C SER A 25 -8.12 23.67 33.21
N ASN A 26 -6.99 23.61 33.91
CA ASN A 26 -6.57 22.66 34.95
C ASN A 26 -6.39 23.52 36.24
N PRO A 27 -6.19 23.02 37.49
CA PRO A 27 -6.05 21.63 37.98
C PRO A 27 -6.65 21.32 39.41
N ILE A 28 -6.50 20.06 39.86
CA ILE A 28 -6.27 19.53 41.23
C ILE A 28 -7.32 19.75 42.35
N SER A 29 -7.77 18.65 42.98
CA SER A 29 -7.74 18.50 44.44
C SER A 29 -7.84 17.04 44.90
N ASN A 30 -6.93 16.67 45.81
CA ASN A 30 -6.88 15.41 46.54
C ASN A 30 -7.96 15.36 47.63
N SER A 31 -8.48 14.17 47.93
CA SER A 31 -8.91 13.84 49.29
C SER A 31 -8.76 12.35 49.57
N LYS A 32 -7.94 12.07 50.59
CA LYS A 32 -7.79 10.77 51.27
C LYS A 32 -9.01 10.54 52.16
N TYR A 33 -9.57 9.33 52.14
CA TYR A 33 -10.07 8.71 53.38
C TYR A 33 -9.71 7.23 53.41
N VAL A 34 -9.13 6.86 54.55
CA VAL A 34 -8.66 5.53 54.98
C VAL A 34 -9.84 4.76 55.58
N ASN A 35 -9.90 3.43 55.38
CA ASN A 35 -10.06 2.44 56.45
C ASN A 35 -9.97 1.00 55.89
N LYS A 36 -9.01 0.24 56.44
CA LYS A 36 -8.93 -1.23 56.37
C LYS A 36 -10.11 -1.84 57.14
N VAL A 37 -10.69 -2.94 56.67
CA VAL A 37 -10.88 -4.18 57.45
C VAL A 37 -10.93 -5.36 56.48
N ASP A 38 -10.15 -6.37 56.83
CA ASP A 38 -9.99 -7.64 56.13
C ASP A 38 -11.29 -8.45 56.07
N THR A 39 -11.62 -8.99 54.91
CA THR A 39 -12.44 -10.20 54.81
C THR A 39 -11.90 -11.05 53.66
N VAL A 40 -11.10 -12.04 54.04
CA VAL A 40 -10.65 -13.13 53.19
C VAL A 40 -11.88 -13.91 52.73
N THR A 41 -12.31 -13.65 51.50
CA THR A 41 -13.23 -14.55 50.78
C THR A 41 -12.50 -15.05 49.55
N LYS A 42 -12.15 -16.34 49.57
CA LYS A 42 -11.60 -17.07 48.43
C LYS A 42 -12.60 -17.01 47.26
N LEU A 43 -12.39 -16.07 46.35
CA LEU A 43 -13.03 -16.09 45.04
C LEU A 43 -12.20 -16.96 44.12
N LYS A 44 -12.81 -18.09 43.74
CA LYS A 44 -12.39 -19.02 42.69
C LYS A 44 -12.04 -18.19 41.43
N PRO A 45 -10.92 -18.45 40.72
CA PRO A 45 -10.63 -17.73 39.48
C PRO A 45 -11.75 -18.09 38.50
N GLN A 46 -12.61 -17.12 38.18
CA GLN A 46 -13.37 -17.18 36.95
C GLN A 46 -12.32 -17.19 35.84
N HIS A 47 -12.29 -18.30 35.13
CA HIS A 47 -11.56 -18.46 33.90
C HIS A 47 -12.12 -17.39 32.95
N THR A 48 -11.50 -16.21 32.97
CA THR A 48 -11.62 -15.26 31.88
C THR A 48 -11.00 -15.99 30.70
N GLU A 49 -11.82 -16.71 29.95
CA GLU A 49 -11.52 -17.02 28.57
C GLU A 49 -11.32 -15.66 27.91
N SER A 50 -10.06 -15.23 27.90
CA SER A 50 -9.62 -14.23 26.98
C SER A 50 -10.09 -14.72 25.62
N ILE A 51 -10.96 -13.94 24.99
CA ILE A 51 -11.31 -14.11 23.59
C ILE A 51 -10.02 -13.83 22.83
N ILE A 52 -9.14 -14.83 22.76
CA ILE A 52 -7.98 -14.81 21.88
C ILE A 52 -8.52 -15.21 20.51
N LYS A 53 -8.65 -14.20 19.65
CA LYS A 53 -8.11 -14.14 18.27
C LYS A 53 -8.94 -13.14 17.50
N LYS A 54 -8.49 -11.89 17.47
CA LYS A 54 -8.78 -11.05 16.30
C LYS A 54 -7.86 -11.57 15.20
N THR A 55 -8.42 -12.50 14.43
CA THR A 55 -7.90 -13.14 13.23
C THR A 55 -7.24 -12.11 12.33
N ASP A 56 -6.05 -12.44 11.81
CA ASP A 56 -5.38 -11.66 10.76
C ASP A 56 -6.42 -11.26 9.69
N THR A 57 -6.51 -9.97 9.39
CA THR A 57 -7.54 -9.42 8.50
C THR A 57 -7.17 -9.55 7.03
N VAL A 58 -6.16 -10.36 6.73
CA VAL A 58 -5.55 -10.50 5.41
C VAL A 58 -5.23 -11.97 5.18
N GLU A 59 -5.65 -12.50 4.03
CA GLU A 59 -5.44 -13.91 3.63
C GLU A 59 -4.69 -13.96 2.29
N ILE A 60 -3.92 -15.03 2.03
CA ILE A 60 -3.32 -15.22 0.70
C ILE A 60 -4.42 -15.33 -0.35
N SER A 61 -4.28 -14.60 -1.45
CA SER A 61 -5.28 -14.58 -2.50
C SER A 61 -5.37 -15.94 -3.19
N LYS A 62 -6.60 -16.44 -3.31
CA LYS A 62 -6.92 -17.70 -4.00
C LYS A 62 -7.31 -17.49 -5.47
N ASN A 63 -7.46 -16.23 -5.88
CA ASN A 63 -7.89 -15.86 -7.23
C ASN A 63 -6.73 -15.82 -8.23
N HIS A 64 -5.48 -15.89 -7.75
CA HIS A 64 -4.28 -15.73 -8.56
C HIS A 64 -3.56 -17.07 -8.65
N LYS A 65 -3.19 -17.49 -9.87
CA LYS A 65 -2.46 -18.74 -10.12
C LYS A 65 -1.11 -18.77 -9.42
N ILE A 66 -0.38 -17.66 -9.50
CA ILE A 66 0.83 -17.39 -8.72
C ILE A 66 0.49 -16.27 -7.76
N ASN A 67 0.63 -16.53 -6.46
CA ASN A 67 0.27 -15.57 -5.41
C ASN A 67 1.41 -15.33 -4.41
N THR A 68 2.57 -15.97 -4.61
CA THR A 68 3.75 -15.81 -3.76
C THR A 68 5.00 -15.85 -4.61
N LEU A 69 5.89 -14.88 -4.41
CA LEU A 69 7.21 -14.80 -5.02
C LEU A 69 8.28 -14.63 -3.95
N LYS A 70 9.53 -14.93 -4.31
CA LYS A 70 10.71 -14.64 -3.50
C LYS A 70 11.79 -13.95 -4.31
N CYS A 71 12.25 -12.78 -3.85
CA CYS A 71 13.32 -12.02 -4.49
C CYS A 71 14.13 -11.23 -3.46
N ASP A 72 15.19 -10.55 -3.90
CA ASP A 72 15.99 -9.64 -3.06
C ASP A 72 15.62 -8.19 -3.44
N LEU A 73 14.61 -7.63 -2.76
CA LEU A 73 13.97 -6.35 -3.10
C LEU A 73 14.78 -5.17 -2.53
N ASP A 74 15.23 -5.26 -1.28
CA ASP A 74 16.02 -4.20 -0.63
C ASP A 74 17.54 -4.30 -0.85
N GLY A 75 18.03 -5.42 -1.40
CA GLY A 75 19.45 -5.62 -1.71
C GLY A 75 20.27 -6.12 -0.52
N ASP A 76 19.63 -6.57 0.57
CA ASP A 76 20.31 -7.16 1.72
C ASP A 76 20.78 -8.62 1.47
N LYS A 77 20.49 -9.16 0.28
CA LYS A 77 20.81 -10.52 -0.19
C LYS A 77 20.02 -11.63 0.52
N LEU A 78 19.07 -11.29 1.39
CA LEU A 78 18.08 -12.22 1.91
C LEU A 78 16.90 -12.28 0.96
N LYS A 79 16.13 -13.37 1.04
CA LYS A 79 14.94 -13.54 0.20
C LYS A 79 13.73 -12.95 0.92
N ASP A 80 13.23 -11.85 0.39
CA ASP A 80 11.94 -11.29 0.72
C ASP A 80 10.83 -12.19 0.18
N THR A 81 9.68 -12.21 0.86
CA THR A 81 8.49 -12.92 0.41
C THR A 81 7.42 -11.91 0.04
N ILE A 82 6.99 -11.93 -1.21
CA ILE A 82 5.97 -11.04 -1.74
C ILE A 82 4.74 -11.87 -2.02
N GLN A 83 3.61 -11.51 -1.44
CA GLN A 83 2.36 -12.24 -1.57
C GLN A 83 1.26 -11.36 -2.11
N ILE A 84 0.48 -11.87 -3.05
CA ILE A 84 -0.83 -11.31 -3.35
C ILE A 84 -1.79 -11.81 -2.28
N VAL A 85 -2.39 -10.87 -1.57
CA VAL A 85 -3.27 -11.13 -0.43
C VAL A 85 -4.59 -10.41 -0.61
N ARG A 86 -5.62 -10.81 0.14
CA ARG A 86 -6.94 -10.19 0.15
C ARG A 86 -7.30 -9.79 1.57
N SER A 87 -7.79 -8.57 1.73
CA SER A 87 -8.35 -8.15 3.01
C SER A 87 -9.72 -8.77 3.22
N THR A 88 -9.93 -9.41 4.36
CA THR A 88 -11.26 -9.89 4.78
C THR A 88 -12.18 -8.75 5.21
N LYS A 89 -11.63 -7.54 5.46
CA LYS A 89 -12.38 -6.35 5.84
C LYS A 89 -12.89 -5.56 4.64
N SER A 90 -12.02 -5.22 3.70
CA SER A 90 -12.41 -4.43 2.51
C SER A 90 -12.84 -5.31 1.33
N GLY A 91 -12.50 -6.59 1.36
CA GLY A 91 -12.72 -7.49 0.23
C GLY A 91 -11.86 -7.14 -0.99
N LYS A 92 -10.85 -6.28 -0.87
CA LYS A 92 -9.92 -5.92 -1.95
C LYS A 92 -8.60 -6.66 -1.82
N SER A 93 -7.94 -6.93 -2.94
CA SER A 93 -6.61 -7.54 -2.97
C SER A 93 -5.50 -6.49 -2.92
N GLY A 94 -4.28 -6.95 -2.65
CA GLY A 94 -3.10 -6.12 -2.51
C GLY A 94 -1.83 -6.95 -2.36
N LEU A 95 -0.71 -6.28 -2.20
CA LEU A 95 0.58 -6.93 -1.93
C LEU A 95 0.89 -6.90 -0.44
N LYS A 96 1.46 -8.00 0.05
CA LYS A 96 2.13 -8.10 1.35
C LYS A 96 3.59 -8.43 1.09
N ILE A 97 4.51 -7.58 1.53
CA ILE A 97 5.95 -7.74 1.34
C ILE A 97 6.58 -7.99 2.70
N ILE A 98 7.08 -9.20 2.93
CA ILE A 98 7.76 -9.60 4.16
C ILE A 98 9.25 -9.63 3.87
N TYR A 99 10.02 -8.74 4.49
CA TYR A 99 11.46 -8.68 4.25
C TYR A 99 12.19 -9.88 4.86
N GLY A 100 13.23 -10.38 4.21
CA GLY A 100 13.94 -11.59 4.59
C GLY A 100 14.57 -11.54 5.99
N ASN A 101 14.91 -10.34 6.46
CA ASN A 101 15.37 -10.08 7.82
C ASN A 101 14.25 -10.08 8.89
N ASN A 102 12.98 -10.22 8.49
CA ASN A 102 11.77 -10.24 9.33
C ASN A 102 11.57 -8.98 10.21
N LYS A 103 12.25 -7.86 9.90
CA LYS A 103 12.10 -6.62 10.68
C LYS A 103 10.97 -5.72 10.19
N LYS A 104 10.50 -5.95 8.97
CA LYS A 104 9.54 -5.08 8.28
C LYS A 104 8.55 -5.90 7.46
N THR A 105 7.33 -5.42 7.40
CA THR A 105 6.33 -5.89 6.45
C THR A 105 5.58 -4.69 5.89
N ASP A 106 5.53 -4.58 4.57
CA ASP A 106 4.80 -3.52 3.88
C ASP A 106 3.56 -4.07 3.19
N TYR A 107 2.60 -3.18 2.94
CA TYR A 107 1.35 -3.48 2.25
C TYR A 107 1.04 -2.42 1.21
N PHE A 108 0.49 -2.85 0.07
CA PHE A 108 -0.09 -2.00 -0.97
C PHE A 108 -1.47 -2.51 -1.36
N GLY A 109 -2.35 -1.62 -1.82
CA GLY A 109 -3.70 -2.02 -2.21
C GLY A 109 -4.56 -2.26 -0.96
N LEU A 110 -5.36 -3.33 -0.99
CA LEU A 110 -6.29 -3.67 0.09
C LEU A 110 -7.35 -2.59 0.37
N GLY A 111 -7.64 -1.74 -0.61
CA GLY A 111 -8.50 -0.56 -0.48
C GLY A 111 -7.75 0.72 -0.10
N SER A 112 -6.42 0.71 -0.16
CA SER A 112 -5.58 1.90 -0.15
C SER A 112 -4.84 2.01 -1.48
N ASP A 113 -4.56 3.23 -1.91
CA ASP A 113 -3.89 3.50 -3.18
C ASP A 113 -2.54 2.76 -3.30
N VAL A 114 -2.26 2.28 -4.50
CA VAL A 114 -0.99 1.63 -4.87
C VAL A 114 -0.10 2.67 -5.53
N LEU A 115 0.88 3.20 -4.76
CA LEU A 115 1.97 4.04 -5.26
C LEU A 115 1.53 5.25 -6.12
N ASN A 116 0.40 5.88 -5.76
CA ASN A 116 -0.28 6.98 -6.44
C ASN A 116 -0.66 6.68 -7.90
N GLN A 117 -0.89 5.41 -8.24
CA GLN A 117 -1.32 4.99 -9.57
C GLN A 117 -2.84 5.12 -9.78
N GLY A 118 -3.60 5.50 -8.75
CA GLY A 118 -5.04 5.73 -8.88
C GLY A 118 -5.90 4.46 -8.80
N PHE A 119 -5.30 3.32 -8.46
CA PHE A 119 -5.99 2.08 -8.12
C PHE A 119 -5.64 1.62 -6.71
N ASP A 120 -6.55 0.89 -6.08
CA ASP A 120 -6.44 0.46 -4.67
C ASP A 120 -6.62 -1.05 -4.47
N GLU A 121 -6.66 -1.80 -5.57
CA GLU A 121 -6.84 -3.25 -5.63
C GLU A 121 -6.11 -3.84 -6.85
N ILE A 122 -5.81 -5.14 -6.80
CA ILE A 122 -4.97 -5.81 -7.80
C ILE A 122 -5.55 -7.16 -8.26
N ASP A 123 -6.87 -7.40 -8.18
CA ASP A 123 -7.49 -8.65 -8.63
C ASP A 123 -7.32 -8.86 -10.15
N TRP A 124 -7.04 -7.80 -10.88
CA TRP A 124 -6.73 -7.79 -12.31
C TRP A 124 -5.35 -8.38 -12.65
N VAL A 125 -4.46 -8.59 -11.67
CA VAL A 125 -3.11 -9.11 -11.91
C VAL A 125 -3.18 -10.57 -12.34
N GLY A 126 -2.90 -10.84 -13.62
CA GLY A 126 -2.79 -12.20 -14.15
C GLY A 126 -1.36 -12.71 -14.18
N ILE A 127 -0.39 -11.81 -14.38
CA ILE A 127 1.05 -12.09 -14.40
C ILE A 127 1.67 -11.50 -13.14
N PHE A 128 2.35 -12.33 -12.38
CA PHE A 128 3.03 -11.94 -11.14
C PHE A 128 4.40 -12.61 -11.09
N GLU A 129 5.45 -11.83 -11.36
CA GLU A 129 6.81 -12.34 -11.56
C GLU A 129 7.88 -11.45 -10.90
N VAL A 130 9.08 -12.00 -10.76
CA VAL A 130 10.25 -11.22 -10.33
C VAL A 130 10.79 -10.46 -11.53
N ALA A 131 10.93 -9.14 -11.42
CA ALA A 131 11.68 -8.32 -12.36
C ALA A 131 13.17 -8.39 -11.99
N PRO A 132 14.05 -9.08 -12.76
CA PRO A 132 15.42 -9.27 -12.35
C PRO A 132 16.23 -7.97 -12.28
N LYS A 133 17.13 -7.87 -11.30
CA LYS A 133 18.13 -6.80 -11.27
C LYS A 133 19.06 -6.81 -12.48
N ASN A 134 19.74 -5.69 -12.70
CA ASN A 134 20.68 -5.45 -13.79
C ASN A 134 20.08 -5.52 -15.20
N LYS A 135 18.78 -5.74 -15.36
CA LYS A 135 18.06 -5.54 -16.62
C LYS A 135 17.63 -4.09 -16.77
N ILE A 136 17.43 -3.68 -18.02
CA ILE A 136 16.92 -2.36 -18.38
C ILE A 136 15.40 -2.43 -18.41
N TYR A 137 14.76 -1.44 -17.80
CA TYR A 137 13.32 -1.23 -17.80
C TYR A 137 13.01 0.22 -18.10
N TYR A 138 11.82 0.47 -18.62
CA TYR A 138 11.36 1.80 -18.97
C TYR A 138 9.84 1.82 -18.98
N SER A 139 9.29 3.02 -18.75
CA SER A 139 7.89 3.30 -19.05
C SER A 139 7.72 3.28 -20.55
N ASN A 140 6.75 2.52 -21.06
CA ASN A 140 6.34 2.60 -22.46
C ASN A 140 5.08 3.46 -22.63
N VAL A 141 4.79 4.32 -21.65
CA VAL A 141 3.76 5.35 -21.70
C VAL A 141 4.43 6.71 -21.48
N ASN A 142 4.17 7.66 -22.37
CA ASN A 142 4.69 9.03 -22.28
C ASN A 142 3.84 9.92 -21.33
N GLU A 143 4.21 11.20 -21.19
CA GLU A 143 3.51 12.14 -20.29
C GLU A 143 2.08 12.44 -20.77
N GLU A 144 1.81 12.28 -22.06
CA GLU A 144 0.52 12.42 -22.70
C GLU A 144 -0.39 11.18 -22.55
N GLY A 145 0.15 10.07 -22.00
CA GLY A 145 -0.57 8.81 -21.83
C GLY A 145 -0.58 7.92 -23.08
N GLU A 146 0.23 8.23 -24.08
CA GLU A 146 0.36 7.44 -25.31
C GLU A 146 1.38 6.31 -25.14
N ILE A 147 1.08 5.16 -25.72
CA ILE A 147 2.01 4.02 -25.74
C ILE A 147 3.10 4.31 -26.76
N ILE A 148 4.36 4.26 -26.32
CA ILE A 148 5.55 4.50 -27.13
C ILE A 148 6.41 3.26 -27.26
N SER A 149 7.12 3.13 -28.38
CA SER A 149 8.08 2.05 -28.62
C SER A 149 9.40 2.27 -27.88
N GLU A 150 10.23 1.23 -27.76
CA GLU A 150 11.54 1.32 -27.11
C GLU A 150 12.48 2.34 -27.79
N GLU A 151 12.35 2.52 -29.09
CA GLU A 151 13.16 3.44 -29.90
C GLU A 151 12.83 4.91 -29.58
N GLU A 152 11.61 5.18 -29.15
CA GLU A 152 11.11 6.51 -28.77
C GLU A 152 11.44 6.87 -27.32
N VAL A 153 11.74 5.87 -26.49
CA VAL A 153 12.16 6.07 -25.09
C VAL A 153 13.58 6.62 -25.07
N LYS A 154 13.74 7.81 -24.46
CA LYS A 154 15.07 8.42 -24.26
C LYS A 154 15.93 7.51 -23.40
N GLU A 155 17.21 7.38 -23.73
CA GLU A 155 18.14 6.54 -22.97
C GLU A 155 18.28 6.99 -21.49
N SER A 156 18.04 8.28 -21.20
CA SER A 156 18.00 8.82 -19.83
C SER A 156 16.86 8.27 -18.98
N ASP A 157 15.77 7.83 -19.62
CA ASP A 157 14.54 7.39 -18.97
C ASP A 157 14.53 5.87 -18.77
N LYS A 158 15.54 5.19 -19.34
CA LYS A 158 15.80 3.77 -19.13
C LYS A 158 16.50 3.56 -17.79
N ILE A 159 15.94 2.68 -16.98
CA ILE A 159 16.36 2.41 -15.61
C ILE A 159 16.95 1.01 -15.55
N ARG A 160 18.14 0.89 -14.95
CA ARG A 160 18.71 -0.40 -14.57
C ARG A 160 18.46 -0.65 -13.08
N LEU A 161 17.64 -1.65 -12.76
CA LEU A 161 17.34 -1.96 -11.36
C LEU A 161 18.59 -2.48 -10.64
N LYS A 162 18.89 -1.92 -9.47
CA LYS A 162 20.02 -2.37 -8.62
C LYS A 162 19.70 -3.68 -7.90
N ASN A 163 18.44 -3.85 -7.52
CA ASN A 163 17.88 -5.00 -6.82
C ASN A 163 16.75 -5.61 -7.65
N ASP A 164 16.24 -6.77 -7.24
CA ASP A 164 15.09 -7.35 -7.92
C ASP A 164 13.86 -6.44 -7.69
N GLY A 165 12.92 -6.48 -8.62
CA GLY A 165 11.62 -5.82 -8.53
C GLY A 165 10.48 -6.82 -8.63
N ILE A 166 9.26 -6.29 -8.58
CA ILE A 166 8.02 -7.05 -8.66
C ILE A 166 7.31 -6.62 -9.95
N PHE A 167 7.18 -7.53 -10.90
CA PHE A 167 6.41 -7.30 -12.12
C PHE A 167 4.98 -7.79 -11.91
N ILE A 168 4.02 -6.90 -12.11
CA ILE A 168 2.58 -7.21 -12.13
C ILE A 168 1.99 -6.76 -13.46
N HIS A 169 1.17 -7.59 -14.08
CA HIS A 169 0.53 -7.26 -15.36
C HIS A 169 -0.79 -8.00 -15.52
N ALA A 170 -1.74 -7.42 -16.24
CA ALA A 170 -2.94 -8.11 -16.69
C ALA A 170 -2.58 -9.17 -17.75
N GLU A 171 -3.14 -10.38 -17.67
CA GLU A 171 -2.78 -11.45 -18.62
C GLU A 171 -3.34 -11.18 -20.04
N GLU A 172 -4.52 -10.57 -20.13
CA GLU A 172 -5.25 -10.35 -21.38
C GLU A 172 -5.33 -8.86 -21.78
N SER A 173 -4.69 -7.98 -21.03
CA SER A 173 -4.69 -6.54 -21.30
C SER A 173 -3.29 -5.96 -21.20
N CYS A 174 -3.08 -4.86 -21.92
CA CYS A 174 -1.88 -4.05 -21.92
C CYS A 174 -1.79 -3.17 -20.66
N GLY A 175 -1.81 -3.73 -19.45
CA GLY A 175 -1.86 -2.91 -18.24
C GLY A 175 -1.11 -3.53 -17.07
N GLY A 176 -0.15 -2.79 -16.53
CA GLY A 176 0.68 -3.26 -15.44
C GLY A 176 1.87 -2.36 -15.15
N GLY A 177 2.85 -2.93 -14.46
CA GLY A 177 4.06 -2.21 -14.14
C GLY A 177 5.03 -2.98 -13.27
N ILE A 178 6.12 -2.31 -12.96
CA ILE A 178 7.18 -2.84 -12.11
C ILE A 178 7.28 -1.99 -10.86
N ILE A 179 7.11 -2.65 -9.71
CA ILE A 179 7.36 -2.06 -8.40
C ILE A 179 8.80 -2.39 -8.01
N TYR A 180 9.57 -1.38 -7.63
CA TYR A 180 10.96 -1.56 -7.20
C TYR A 180 11.34 -0.59 -6.08
N LEU A 181 12.39 -0.94 -5.34
CA LEU A 181 12.95 -0.06 -4.32
C LEU A 181 14.13 0.75 -4.87
N GLU A 182 14.07 2.05 -4.69
CA GLU A 182 15.18 2.97 -4.92
C GLU A 182 15.40 3.84 -3.70
N ASN A 183 16.60 3.76 -3.11
CA ASN A 183 16.98 4.51 -1.91
C ASN A 183 15.96 4.36 -0.76
N GLY A 184 15.45 3.14 -0.56
CA GLY A 184 14.47 2.81 0.48
C GLY A 184 13.04 3.28 0.21
N ARG A 185 12.76 3.81 -0.98
CA ARG A 185 11.42 4.25 -1.40
C ARG A 185 10.92 3.39 -2.56
N TYR A 186 9.65 3.05 -2.52
CA TYR A 186 9.01 2.34 -3.62
C TYR A 186 8.80 3.28 -4.80
N LYS A 187 9.04 2.74 -5.99
CA LYS A 187 8.82 3.39 -7.26
C LYS A 187 8.08 2.44 -8.20
N TRP A 188 7.46 3.04 -9.20
CA TRP A 188 6.66 2.37 -10.21
C TRP A 188 7.20 2.69 -11.60
N ILE A 189 7.27 1.67 -12.46
CA ILE A 189 7.51 1.82 -13.90
C ILE A 189 6.25 1.33 -14.60
N GLN A 190 5.55 2.22 -15.32
CA GLN A 190 4.34 1.87 -16.08
C GLN A 190 4.66 0.89 -17.20
N ARG A 191 3.80 -0.10 -17.42
CA ARG A 191 3.87 -1.02 -18.57
C ARG A 191 2.47 -1.21 -19.15
N GLU A 192 2.28 -0.81 -20.39
CA GLU A 192 1.07 -1.08 -21.17
C GLU A 192 1.35 -2.03 -22.34
#